data_AF-A0A0Q7JNQ7-F1
#
_entry.id   AF-A0A0Q7JNQ7-F1
#
_cell.length_a   1.000
_cell.length_b   1.000
_cell.length_c   1.000
_cell.angle_alpha   90.00
_cell.angle_beta   90.00
_cell.angle_gamma   90.00
#
_symmetry.space_group_name_H-M   'P 1'
#
loop_
_entity.id
_entity.type
_entity.pdbx_description
1 polymer ?
#
loop_
_entity_poly.entity_id
_entity_poly.type
_entity_poly.pdbx_seq_one_letter_code
_entity_poly.pdbx_strand_id
1 'polypeptide(L)'
;MKQYLLVAGVDYEFSGVDFRQLADNRRRLLDKRNTARVDLRFTTMDVRSGEVEVREVTFGTGKRVETVTSSKPFTPVTKGSYQDVGGHRRFKPGQPDVMSITDVYQRVQDIGTKDAGTLAELSIFSHGWMGGPILVNSDDDRLMTITLNPPVGQPIHVQMPVAPTSRDPDDKDGRGDLDFSPPTMDAGELKAFRAAFAKDAVAWLWGCAFPRAIHHTMWAMEQAKGYAGVGLGDDVELHLTQVVEEDVVFLDRFLAGVLKPFPKPRSAIRVKFKHLKYALCRANLACYARALADGAQVTVHAAALGTYAEYDTGGDRLMHVHGGFTAHFTFYKNYLGFSFDPEGRKYAVYRPGLACPKPTP
;
A
#
# COMPACT_ATOMS: atom_id res chain seq x y z
N MET A 1 25.42 5.92 8.78
CA MET A 1 24.45 5.10 9.56
C MET A 1 23.33 4.68 8.62
N LYS A 2 22.94 3.40 8.60
CA LYS A 2 21.88 2.88 7.72
C LYS A 2 20.53 3.03 8.42
N GLN A 3 19.53 3.61 7.75
CA GLN A 3 18.23 3.93 8.35
C GLN A 3 17.12 2.99 7.86
N TYR A 4 16.19 2.68 8.76
CA TYR A 4 15.00 1.89 8.51
C TYR A 4 13.80 2.61 9.11
N LEU A 5 12.76 2.84 8.31
CA LEU A 5 11.50 3.44 8.76
C LEU A 5 10.40 2.37 8.74
N LEU A 6 9.87 2.05 9.91
CA LEU A 6 8.84 1.03 10.12
C LEU A 6 7.57 1.74 10.58
N VAL A 7 6.47 1.53 9.88
CA VAL A 7 5.17 2.15 10.20
C VAL A 7 4.21 1.05 10.62
N ALA A 8 3.60 1.21 11.79
CA ALA A 8 2.56 0.31 12.29
C ALA A 8 1.22 1.02 12.26
N GLY A 9 0.32 0.56 11.40
CA GLY A 9 -1.07 1.01 11.34
C GLY A 9 -1.92 0.49 12.49
N VAL A 10 -3.23 0.65 12.37
CA VAL A 10 -4.22 0.21 13.35
C VAL A 10 -5.06 -0.91 12.77
N ASP A 11 -5.19 -1.99 13.53
CA ASP A 11 -6.28 -2.94 13.30
C ASP A 11 -7.58 -2.28 13.76
N TYR A 12 -8.28 -1.63 12.83
CA TYR A 12 -9.48 -0.82 13.11
C TYR A 12 -10.64 -1.67 13.64
N GLU A 13 -10.60 -2.99 13.52
CA GLU A 13 -11.56 -3.89 14.17
C GLU A 13 -11.27 -4.07 15.67
N PHE A 14 -10.03 -3.81 16.10
CA PHE A 14 -9.51 -4.06 17.45
C PHE A 14 -9.72 -5.51 17.89
N SER A 15 -9.59 -6.45 16.95
CA SER A 15 -10.05 -7.83 17.12
C SER A 15 -8.96 -8.89 16.90
N GLY A 16 -7.85 -8.57 16.20
CA GLY A 16 -6.96 -9.65 15.75
C GLY A 16 -5.49 -9.35 15.58
N VAL A 17 -5.07 -8.11 15.28
CA VAL A 17 -3.70 -7.87 14.80
C VAL A 17 -3.01 -6.73 15.53
N ASP A 18 -1.77 -6.97 15.95
CA ASP A 18 -0.87 -5.94 16.46
C ASP A 18 0.20 -5.63 15.40
N PHE A 19 -0.04 -4.60 14.58
CA PHE A 19 0.93 -4.17 13.57
C PHE A 19 2.24 -3.65 14.18
N ARG A 20 2.22 -3.16 15.43
CA ARG A 20 3.46 -2.76 16.12
C ARG A 20 4.32 -3.98 16.40
N GLN A 21 3.71 -5.11 16.78
CA GLN A 21 4.44 -6.36 16.95
C GLN A 21 5.14 -6.81 15.64
N LEU A 22 4.48 -6.64 14.48
CA LEU A 22 5.07 -6.97 13.18
C LEU A 22 6.23 -6.04 12.81
N ALA A 23 6.11 -4.73 13.07
CA ALA A 23 7.21 -3.80 12.92
C ALA A 23 8.41 -4.19 13.81
N ASP A 24 8.18 -4.54 15.07
CA ASP A 24 9.22 -5.02 15.98
C ASP A 24 9.87 -6.33 15.51
N ASN A 25 9.08 -7.26 14.94
CA ASN A 25 9.59 -8.48 14.33
C ASN A 25 10.50 -8.17 13.14
N ARG A 26 10.09 -7.25 12.25
CA ARG A 26 10.89 -6.84 11.09
C ARG A 26 12.18 -6.19 11.52
N ARG A 27 12.13 -5.31 12.52
CA ARG A 27 13.32 -4.70 13.14
C ARG A 27 14.30 -5.75 13.63
N ARG A 28 13.82 -6.74 14.40
CA ARG A 28 14.67 -7.84 14.93
C ARG A 28 15.30 -8.65 13.80
N LEU A 29 14.55 -8.95 12.74
CA LEU A 29 15.06 -9.65 11.57
C LEU A 29 16.16 -8.85 10.87
N LEU A 30 15.95 -7.55 10.67
CA LEU A 30 16.91 -6.66 10.03
C LEU A 30 18.20 -6.50 10.85
N ASP A 31 18.08 -6.33 12.18
CA ASP A 31 19.24 -6.28 13.09
C ASP A 31 20.01 -7.62 13.06
N LYS A 32 19.30 -8.76 13.09
CA LYS A 32 19.92 -10.10 12.96
C LYS A 32 20.67 -10.28 11.64
N ARG A 33 20.16 -9.73 10.53
CA ARG A 33 20.81 -9.79 9.20
C ARG A 33 22.01 -8.85 9.07
N ASN A 34 22.22 -7.93 10.01
CA ASN A 34 23.37 -7.02 10.03
C ASN A 34 24.66 -7.70 10.51
N THR A 35 25.11 -8.72 9.80
CA THR A 35 26.34 -9.47 10.13
C THR A 35 27.61 -8.63 9.95
N ALA A 36 27.57 -7.63 9.08
CA ALA A 36 28.64 -6.65 8.88
C ALA A 36 28.77 -5.64 10.03
N ARG A 37 27.83 -5.63 10.99
CA ARG A 37 27.85 -4.75 12.17
C ARG A 37 27.97 -3.26 11.80
N VAL A 38 27.26 -2.84 10.76
CA VAL A 38 27.18 -1.40 10.42
C VAL A 38 26.21 -0.71 11.37
N ASP A 39 26.46 0.56 11.70
CA ASP A 39 25.56 1.33 12.56
C ASP A 39 24.17 1.48 11.93
N LEU A 40 23.12 1.18 12.72
CA LEU A 40 21.73 1.17 12.31
C LEU A 40 20.92 2.21 13.09
N ARG A 41 19.95 2.83 12.42
CA ARG A 41 18.86 3.57 13.06
C ARG A 41 17.53 3.02 12.60
N PHE A 42 16.71 2.59 13.55
CA PHE A 42 15.33 2.20 13.31
C PHE A 42 14.43 3.31 13.84
N THR A 43 13.55 3.83 13.00
CA THR A 43 12.44 4.69 13.43
C THR A 43 11.15 3.90 13.28
N THR A 44 10.41 3.72 14.36
CA THR A 44 9.09 3.09 14.35
C THR A 44 8.03 4.17 14.61
N MET A 45 7.13 4.34 13.65
CA MET A 45 5.96 5.23 13.76
C MET A 45 4.73 4.35 14.03
N ASP A 46 4.24 4.36 15.27
CA ASP A 46 3.09 3.58 15.72
C ASP A 46 1.84 4.47 15.76
N VAL A 47 1.01 4.32 14.73
CA VAL A 47 -0.22 5.09 14.54
C VAL A 47 -1.19 4.86 15.69
N ARG A 48 -1.28 3.62 16.22
CA ARG A 48 -2.23 3.29 17.28
C ARG A 48 -1.93 4.04 18.57
N SER A 49 -0.67 4.02 19.00
CA SER A 49 -0.27 4.66 20.26
C SER A 49 0.08 6.14 20.10
N GLY A 50 0.16 6.65 18.86
CA GLY A 50 0.62 8.00 18.55
C GLY A 50 2.12 8.19 18.82
N GLU A 51 2.88 7.09 18.90
CA GLU A 51 4.28 7.06 19.32
C GLU A 51 5.24 7.09 18.12
N VAL A 52 6.36 7.78 18.30
CA VAL A 52 7.54 7.64 17.45
C VAL A 52 8.72 7.16 18.31
N GLU A 53 9.14 5.92 18.10
CA GLU A 53 10.34 5.33 18.73
C GLU A 53 11.53 5.42 17.76
N VAL A 54 12.65 5.93 18.22
CA VAL A 54 13.94 5.87 17.51
C VAL A 54 14.88 4.99 18.32
N ARG A 55 15.47 4.00 17.65
CA ARG A 55 16.44 3.06 18.21
C ARG A 55 17.70 3.07 17.39
N GLU A 56 18.81 3.42 18.02
CA GLU A 56 20.13 3.46 17.40
C GLU A 56 20.94 2.28 17.91
N VAL A 57 21.49 1.49 16.98
CA VAL A 57 22.39 0.38 17.27
C VAL A 57 23.73 0.72 16.67
N THR A 58 24.72 0.95 17.52
CA THR A 58 26.09 1.30 17.09
C THR A 58 27.08 0.22 17.52
N PHE A 59 28.15 0.06 16.75
CA PHE A 59 29.13 -1.01 16.97
C PHE A 59 30.52 -0.52 17.37
N GLY A 60 30.73 0.80 17.49
CA GLY A 60 31.85 1.47 18.18
C GLY A 60 33.17 0.69 18.26
N THR A 61 33.74 0.58 19.46
CA THR A 61 34.99 -0.17 19.77
C THR A 61 34.83 -1.70 19.67
N GLY A 62 33.98 -2.18 18.77
CA GLY A 62 33.58 -3.59 18.64
C GLY A 62 32.47 -4.03 19.60
N LYS A 63 32.04 -3.14 20.52
CA LYS A 63 30.93 -3.38 21.45
C LYS A 63 29.63 -2.83 20.86
N ARG A 64 28.58 -3.66 20.85
CA ARG A 64 27.22 -3.24 20.51
C ARG A 64 26.67 -2.34 21.62
N VAL A 65 26.26 -1.14 21.25
CA VAL A 65 25.53 -0.20 22.11
C VAL A 65 24.18 0.07 21.47
N GLU A 66 23.14 0.13 22.29
CA GLU A 66 21.77 0.35 21.83
C GLU A 66 21.14 1.45 22.68
N THR A 67 20.66 2.50 22.00
CA THR A 67 19.95 3.62 22.63
C THR A 67 18.54 3.68 22.07
N VAL A 68 17.56 3.90 22.94
CA VAL A 68 16.15 4.02 22.58
C VAL A 68 15.62 5.34 23.10
N THR A 69 14.97 6.10 22.23
CA THR A 69 14.24 7.30 22.57
C THR A 69 12.83 7.19 22.02
N SER A 70 11.82 7.56 22.79
CA SER A 70 10.43 7.55 22.37
C SER A 70 9.77 8.89 22.70
N SER A 71 8.87 9.34 21.83
CA SER A 71 7.97 10.46 22.06
C SER A 71 6.57 10.12 21.58
N LYS A 72 5.55 10.82 22.10
CA LYS A 72 4.15 10.68 21.69
C LYS A 72 3.61 12.00 21.16
N PRO A 73 4.04 12.43 19.95
CA PRO A 73 3.62 13.71 19.39
C PRO A 73 2.18 13.68 18.85
N PHE A 74 1.58 12.50 18.68
CA PHE A 74 0.24 12.34 18.10
C PHE A 74 -0.78 11.82 19.12
N THR A 75 -2.05 12.12 18.86
CA THR A 75 -3.18 11.59 19.62
C THR A 75 -3.32 10.07 19.37
N PRO A 76 -3.43 9.23 20.41
CA PRO A 76 -3.64 7.80 20.24
C PRO A 76 -4.98 7.47 19.60
N VAL A 77 -5.01 6.43 18.77
CA VAL A 77 -6.23 5.92 18.14
C VAL A 77 -6.89 4.88 19.04
N THR A 78 -8.17 5.10 19.36
CA THR A 78 -8.96 4.21 20.22
C THR A 78 -10.25 3.79 19.51
N LYS A 79 -11.02 2.86 20.10
CA LYS A 79 -12.36 2.55 19.59
C LYS A 79 -13.26 3.79 19.48
N GLY A 80 -13.04 4.81 20.32
CA GLY A 80 -13.78 6.07 20.28
C GLY A 80 -13.51 6.93 19.05
N SER A 81 -12.37 6.72 18.38
CA SER A 81 -11.98 7.40 17.14
C SER A 81 -12.79 6.95 15.91
N TYR A 82 -13.70 5.98 16.07
CA TYR A 82 -14.43 5.35 14.98
C TYR A 82 -15.95 5.54 15.08
N GLN A 83 -16.59 5.43 13.92
CA GLN A 83 -18.03 5.37 13.73
C GLN A 83 -18.40 4.22 12.79
N ASP A 84 -19.64 3.75 12.85
CA ASP A 84 -20.14 2.71 11.93
C ASP A 84 -20.94 3.38 10.80
N VAL A 85 -20.50 3.20 9.56
CA VAL A 85 -21.13 3.76 8.35
C VAL A 85 -21.41 2.62 7.36
N GLY A 86 -22.68 2.39 7.06
CA GLY A 86 -23.08 1.32 6.13
C GLY A 86 -22.66 -0.08 6.58
N GLY A 87 -22.55 -0.33 7.89
CA GLY A 87 -22.07 -1.60 8.45
C GLY A 87 -20.54 -1.75 8.48
N HIS A 88 -19.80 -0.70 8.11
CA HIS A 88 -18.33 -0.70 8.15
C HIS A 88 -17.82 0.28 9.21
N ARG A 89 -16.84 -0.17 10.00
CA ARG A 89 -16.18 0.69 10.98
C ARG A 89 -15.20 1.63 10.28
N ARG A 90 -15.45 2.93 10.36
CA ARG A 90 -14.67 3.99 9.70
C ARG A 90 -14.11 4.98 10.70
N PHE A 91 -12.92 5.49 10.44
CA PHE A 91 -12.31 6.54 11.24
C PHE A 91 -13.14 7.83 11.13
N LYS A 92 -13.39 8.50 12.26
CA LYS A 92 -14.17 9.75 12.27
C LYS A 92 -13.34 10.90 11.68
N PRO A 93 -13.95 11.80 10.89
CA PRO A 93 -13.29 13.01 10.46
C PRO A 93 -13.04 13.98 11.63
N GLY A 94 -12.26 15.04 11.41
CA GLY A 94 -11.99 16.09 12.40
C GLY A 94 -10.99 15.69 13.49
N GLN A 95 -10.11 14.72 13.23
CA GLN A 95 -9.04 14.27 14.14
C GLN A 95 -7.66 14.68 13.59
N PRO A 96 -7.29 15.98 13.58
CA PRO A 96 -6.09 16.48 12.92
C PRO A 96 -4.79 16.00 13.58
N ASP A 97 -4.80 15.80 14.90
CA ASP A 97 -3.60 15.44 15.68
C ASP A 97 -3.29 13.94 15.67
N VAL A 98 -4.02 13.14 14.90
CA VAL A 98 -3.73 11.72 14.69
C VAL A 98 -2.76 11.57 13.53
N MET A 99 -1.74 10.74 13.73
CA MET A 99 -0.70 10.45 12.74
C MET A 99 -1.33 10.01 11.40
N SER A 100 -0.79 10.55 10.32
CA SER A 100 -1.23 10.34 8.95
C SER A 100 -0.11 9.78 8.08
N ILE A 101 -0.46 9.30 6.89
CA ILE A 101 0.52 8.91 5.89
C ILE A 101 1.42 10.08 5.47
N THR A 102 0.93 11.33 5.54
CA THR A 102 1.74 12.51 5.22
C THR A 102 2.83 12.78 6.26
N ASP A 103 2.62 12.40 7.53
CA ASP A 103 3.67 12.46 8.55
C ASP A 103 4.80 11.45 8.25
N VAL A 104 4.45 10.29 7.69
CA VAL A 104 5.44 9.30 7.22
C VAL A 104 6.25 9.88 6.07
N TYR A 105 5.60 10.53 5.09
CA TYR A 105 6.31 11.19 3.99
C TYR A 105 7.22 12.30 4.48
N GLN A 106 6.77 13.13 5.42
CA GLN A 106 7.59 14.15 6.04
C GLN A 106 8.82 13.54 6.71
N ARG A 107 8.67 12.42 7.43
CA ARG A 107 9.82 11.72 8.03
C ARG A 107 10.82 11.23 6.97
N VAL A 108 10.35 10.74 5.83
CA VAL A 108 11.23 10.34 4.72
C VAL A 108 11.93 11.56 4.11
N GLN A 109 11.21 12.65 3.83
CA GLN A 109 11.77 13.91 3.32
C GLN A 109 12.82 14.50 4.26
N ASP A 110 12.59 14.43 5.57
CA ASP A 110 13.54 14.83 6.60
C ASP A 110 14.85 14.05 6.50
N ILE A 111 14.78 12.73 6.29
CA ILE A 111 15.97 11.90 6.03
C ILE A 111 16.63 12.34 4.73
N GLY A 112 15.88 12.57 3.65
CA GLY A 112 16.46 13.02 2.39
C GLY A 112 17.11 14.40 2.42
N THR A 113 16.68 15.25 3.35
CA THR A 113 17.27 16.58 3.56
C THR A 113 18.49 16.53 4.47
N LYS A 114 18.46 15.72 5.52
CA LYS A 114 19.48 15.71 6.59
C LYS A 114 20.54 14.61 6.41
N ASP A 115 20.12 13.45 5.92
CA ASP A 115 20.88 12.21 5.84
C ASP A 115 20.64 11.50 4.49
N ALA A 116 20.80 12.23 3.38
CA ALA A 116 20.49 11.73 2.03
C ALA A 116 21.17 10.39 1.73
N GLY A 117 20.44 9.48 1.06
CA GLY A 117 20.94 8.18 0.61
C GLY A 117 21.11 7.14 1.73
N THR A 118 20.52 7.36 2.91
CA THR A 118 20.71 6.46 4.07
C THR A 118 19.50 5.59 4.39
N LEU A 119 18.29 5.91 3.90
CA LEU A 119 17.09 5.10 4.11
C LEU A 119 17.16 3.83 3.27
N ALA A 120 17.36 2.69 3.92
CA ALA A 120 17.46 1.40 3.26
C ALA A 120 16.13 0.66 3.13
N GLU A 121 15.19 0.93 4.03
CA GLU A 121 13.85 0.35 3.96
C GLU A 121 12.80 1.29 4.51
N LEU A 122 11.70 1.42 3.77
CA LEU A 122 10.41 1.89 4.29
C LEU A 122 9.45 0.70 4.34
N SER A 123 9.02 0.28 5.52
CA SER A 123 8.07 -0.82 5.70
C SER A 123 6.79 -0.33 6.36
N ILE A 124 5.64 -0.49 5.69
CA ILE A 124 4.33 -0.13 6.23
C ILE A 124 3.54 -1.40 6.54
N PHE A 125 3.26 -1.63 7.82
CA PHE A 125 2.46 -2.73 8.35
C PHE A 125 1.04 -2.26 8.59
N SER A 126 0.12 -2.66 7.73
CA SER A 126 -1.27 -2.23 7.82
C SER A 126 -2.20 -3.23 7.16
N HIS A 127 -3.51 -2.94 7.20
CA HIS A 127 -4.39 -3.50 6.19
C HIS A 127 -3.95 -2.94 4.82
N GLY A 128 -3.83 -3.81 3.83
CA GLY A 128 -3.41 -3.42 2.49
C GLY A 128 -4.62 -3.27 1.57
N TRP A 129 -4.60 -2.24 0.73
CA TRP A 129 -5.62 -1.95 -0.26
C TRP A 129 -4.97 -1.48 -1.56
N MET A 130 -5.66 -1.65 -2.70
CA MET A 130 -5.15 -1.19 -3.98
C MET A 130 -4.89 0.32 -3.99
N GLY A 131 -5.73 1.10 -3.30
CA GLY A 131 -5.61 2.56 -3.18
C GLY A 131 -4.54 3.04 -2.20
N GLY A 132 -4.02 2.18 -1.32
CA GLY A 132 -2.96 2.52 -0.37
C GLY A 132 -2.97 1.70 0.92
N PRO A 133 -1.95 1.85 1.77
CA PRO A 133 -1.97 1.33 3.12
C PRO A 133 -3.09 2.01 3.93
N ILE A 134 -3.87 1.19 4.62
CA ILE A 134 -4.94 1.62 5.53
C ILE A 134 -4.34 1.74 6.94
N LEU A 135 -3.91 2.94 7.31
CA LEU A 135 -3.34 3.21 8.62
C LEU A 135 -4.41 3.24 9.71
N VAL A 136 -5.57 3.86 9.43
CA VAL A 136 -6.67 3.99 10.39
C VAL A 136 -8.05 3.64 9.81
N ASN A 137 -8.18 3.41 8.50
CA ASN A 137 -9.46 3.23 7.81
C ASN A 137 -10.28 4.52 7.74
N SER A 138 -9.62 5.58 7.28
CA SER A 138 -10.22 6.86 6.90
C SER A 138 -10.61 6.85 5.42
N ASP A 139 -11.59 7.67 5.09
CA ASP A 139 -12.04 7.87 3.71
C ASP A 139 -11.61 9.24 3.21
N ASP A 140 -11.38 9.31 1.91
CA ASP A 140 -11.39 10.55 1.15
C ASP A 140 -12.80 10.71 0.55
N ASP A 141 -13.68 11.40 1.29
CA ASP A 141 -15.04 11.71 0.86
C ASP A 141 -15.13 13.08 0.16
N ARG A 142 -13.98 13.73 -0.06
CA ARG A 142 -13.82 15.06 -0.63
C ARG A 142 -14.44 16.15 0.25
N LEU A 143 -14.55 15.94 1.56
CA LEU A 143 -15.03 16.90 2.53
C LEU A 143 -14.08 17.03 3.72
N MET A 144 -13.56 18.23 3.96
CA MET A 144 -12.81 18.51 5.18
C MET A 144 -13.74 18.95 6.30
N THR A 145 -13.46 18.50 7.52
CA THR A 145 -14.16 18.91 8.75
C THR A 145 -13.34 19.93 9.52
N ILE A 146 -13.89 21.14 9.64
CA ILE A 146 -13.32 22.21 10.46
C ILE A 146 -14.09 22.25 11.78
N THR A 147 -13.36 22.11 12.89
CA THR A 147 -13.92 22.27 14.23
C THR A 147 -13.71 23.70 14.72
N LEU A 148 -14.80 24.43 14.87
CA LEU A 148 -14.83 25.76 15.48
C LEU A 148 -15.17 25.61 16.96
N ASN A 149 -14.30 26.13 17.84
CA ASN A 149 -14.50 26.09 19.29
C ASN A 149 -14.99 27.47 19.78
N PRO A 150 -16.31 27.72 19.86
CA PRO A 150 -16.81 29.00 20.37
C PRO A 150 -16.48 29.15 21.88
N PRO A 151 -16.36 30.39 22.39
CA PRO A 151 -16.10 30.63 23.82
C PRO A 151 -17.17 30.06 24.76
N VAL A 152 -18.39 29.89 24.28
CA VAL A 152 -19.53 29.30 24.99
C VAL A 152 -20.25 28.34 24.05
N GLY A 153 -20.54 27.14 24.53
CA GLY A 153 -21.30 26.12 23.80
C GLY A 153 -20.46 24.90 23.40
N GLN A 154 -21.08 24.03 22.60
CA GLN A 154 -20.40 22.85 22.05
C GLN A 154 -19.57 23.24 20.81
N PRO A 155 -18.49 22.51 20.51
CA PRO A 155 -17.77 22.65 19.25
C PRO A 155 -18.72 22.54 18.04
N ILE A 156 -18.53 23.42 17.06
CA ILE A 156 -19.28 23.42 15.80
C ILE A 156 -18.42 22.77 14.73
N HIS A 157 -18.93 21.74 14.08
CA HIS A 157 -18.25 21.08 12.97
C HIS A 157 -18.83 21.57 11.64
N VAL A 158 -17.98 22.14 10.79
CA VAL A 158 -18.33 22.63 9.46
C VAL A 158 -17.65 21.74 8.41
N GLN A 159 -18.43 21.20 7.49
CA GLN A 159 -17.90 20.45 6.35
C GLN A 159 -17.72 21.37 5.15
N MET A 160 -16.58 21.25 4.47
CA MET A 160 -16.25 22.04 3.29
C MET A 160 -15.69 21.14 2.18
N PRO A 161 -16.05 21.38 0.90
CA PRO A 161 -15.51 20.59 -0.20
C PRO A 161 -14.01 20.79 -0.34
N VAL A 162 -13.30 19.69 -0.59
CA VAL A 162 -11.87 19.68 -0.92
C VAL A 162 -11.71 19.85 -2.44
N ALA A 163 -10.70 20.61 -2.87
CA ALA A 163 -10.41 20.75 -4.30
C ALA A 163 -10.05 19.38 -4.92
N PRO A 164 -10.36 19.12 -6.21
CA PRO A 164 -10.22 17.78 -6.79
C PRO A 164 -8.82 17.17 -6.74
N THR A 165 -7.77 17.99 -6.77
CA THR A 165 -6.38 17.55 -6.69
C THR A 165 -5.79 17.65 -5.29
N SER A 166 -6.50 18.26 -4.34
CA SER A 166 -6.04 18.37 -2.97
C SER A 166 -6.39 17.11 -2.20
N ARG A 167 -5.47 16.73 -1.30
CA ARG A 167 -5.72 15.68 -0.32
C ARG A 167 -6.72 16.16 0.71
N ASP A 168 -7.63 15.28 1.08
CA ASP A 168 -8.54 15.48 2.20
C ASP A 168 -7.75 15.45 3.53
N PRO A 169 -7.76 16.52 4.34
CA PRO A 169 -7.07 16.55 5.64
C PRO A 169 -7.59 15.52 6.65
N ASP A 170 -8.84 15.07 6.50
CA ASP A 170 -9.45 14.04 7.35
C ASP A 170 -9.04 12.62 6.92
N ASP A 171 -8.54 12.46 5.69
CA ASP A 171 -8.00 11.20 5.22
C ASP A 171 -6.55 11.01 5.69
N LYS A 172 -6.33 10.02 6.55
CA LYS A 172 -5.03 9.66 7.13
C LYS A 172 -4.34 8.51 6.38
N ASP A 173 -5.04 7.85 5.45
CA ASP A 173 -4.58 6.65 4.74
C ASP A 173 -3.90 6.97 3.40
N GLY A 174 -3.04 6.08 2.88
CA GLY A 174 -2.34 6.35 1.60
C GLY A 174 -3.29 6.50 0.40
N ARG A 175 -2.99 7.44 -0.50
CA ARG A 175 -3.69 7.72 -1.77
C ARG A 175 -2.71 7.97 -2.90
N GLY A 176 -2.43 6.96 -3.70
CA GLY A 176 -1.32 7.01 -4.67
C GLY A 176 -1.48 8.07 -5.76
N ASP A 177 -2.72 8.42 -6.08
CA ASP A 177 -3.12 9.42 -7.08
C ASP A 177 -3.02 10.87 -6.57
N LEU A 178 -2.88 11.08 -5.26
CA LEU A 178 -2.77 12.40 -4.64
C LEU A 178 -1.39 12.62 -4.01
N ASP A 179 -0.83 11.58 -3.39
CA ASP A 179 0.27 11.70 -2.42
C ASP A 179 1.62 12.11 -2.99
N PHE A 180 1.92 11.72 -4.24
CA PHE A 180 3.22 11.95 -4.87
C PHE A 180 3.14 13.05 -5.95
N SER A 181 2.16 13.94 -5.83
CA SER A 181 1.91 15.04 -6.76
C SER A 181 1.50 16.32 -6.03
N PRO A 182 1.72 17.51 -6.63
CA PRO A 182 1.20 18.75 -6.09
C PRO A 182 -0.33 18.74 -6.01
N PRO A 183 -0.93 19.34 -4.97
CA PRO A 183 -0.29 20.14 -3.92
C PRO A 183 0.19 19.34 -2.70
N THR A 184 -0.02 18.03 -2.64
CA THR A 184 0.35 17.22 -1.46
C THR A 184 1.85 17.01 -1.33
N MET A 185 2.54 16.85 -2.46
CA MET A 185 3.99 16.80 -2.50
C MET A 185 4.49 17.60 -3.70
N ASP A 186 5.09 18.75 -3.44
CA ASP A 186 5.66 19.59 -4.49
C ASP A 186 6.96 19.00 -5.07
N ALA A 187 7.52 19.67 -6.08
CA ALA A 187 8.73 19.17 -6.74
C ALA A 187 9.97 19.12 -5.81
N GLY A 188 10.09 20.04 -4.86
CA GLY A 188 11.17 20.08 -3.87
C GLY A 188 11.00 19.00 -2.82
N GLU A 189 9.79 18.82 -2.31
CA GLU A 189 9.42 17.75 -1.38
C GLU A 189 9.59 16.37 -2.00
N LEU A 190 9.16 16.18 -3.25
CA LEU A 190 9.36 14.93 -3.99
C LEU A 190 10.86 14.65 -4.22
N LYS A 191 11.65 15.69 -4.48
CA LYS A 191 13.12 15.57 -4.57
C LYS A 191 13.71 15.13 -3.23
N ALA A 192 13.30 15.73 -2.11
CA ALA A 192 13.76 15.34 -0.78
C ALA A 192 13.32 13.91 -0.44
N PHE A 193 12.07 13.55 -0.73
CA PHE A 193 11.53 12.19 -0.53
C PHE A 193 12.39 11.14 -1.25
N ARG A 194 12.71 11.38 -2.53
CA ARG A 194 13.61 10.51 -3.33
C ARG A 194 15.03 10.47 -2.77
N ALA A 195 15.56 11.63 -2.36
CA ALA A 195 16.93 11.74 -1.86
C ALA A 195 17.17 10.95 -0.56
N ALA A 196 16.12 10.59 0.18
CA ALA A 196 16.23 9.78 1.39
C ALA A 196 16.78 8.37 1.13
N PHE A 197 16.35 7.77 0.02
CA PHE A 197 16.56 6.35 -0.24
C PHE A 197 17.99 6.04 -0.67
N ALA A 198 18.58 5.00 -0.06
CA ALA A 198 19.84 4.41 -0.50
C ALA A 198 19.68 3.76 -1.88
N LYS A 199 20.81 3.54 -2.59
CA LYS A 199 20.81 2.99 -3.96
C LYS A 199 20.14 1.61 -4.07
N ASP A 200 20.27 0.78 -3.03
CA ASP A 200 19.72 -0.57 -2.94
C ASP A 200 18.48 -0.64 -2.03
N ALA A 201 17.87 0.51 -1.74
CA ALA A 201 16.72 0.57 -0.85
C ALA A 201 15.48 -0.07 -1.49
N VAL A 202 14.59 -0.54 -0.61
CA VAL A 202 13.29 -1.08 -0.98
C VAL A 202 12.21 -0.46 -0.11
N ALA A 203 10.97 -0.48 -0.58
CA ALA A 203 9.82 -0.26 0.29
C ALA A 203 8.95 -1.52 0.34
N TRP A 204 8.29 -1.74 1.47
CA TRP A 204 7.33 -2.82 1.66
C TRP A 204 5.98 -2.26 2.06
N LEU A 205 4.95 -2.78 1.41
CA LEU A 205 3.56 -2.64 1.80
C LEU A 205 3.08 -4.00 2.26
N TRP A 206 3.17 -4.22 3.57
CA TRP A 206 2.74 -5.46 4.21
C TRP A 206 1.23 -5.43 4.35
N GLY A 207 0.60 -6.54 3.99
CA GLY A 207 -0.85 -6.66 3.98
C GLY A 207 -1.40 -7.34 2.74
N CYS A 208 -2.73 -7.39 2.66
CA CYS A 208 -3.48 -7.92 1.53
C CYS A 208 -3.51 -6.92 0.35
N ALA A 209 -3.90 -7.38 -0.83
CA ALA A 209 -4.35 -6.52 -1.91
C ALA A 209 -5.50 -7.22 -2.62
N PHE A 210 -6.63 -7.37 -1.94
CA PHE A 210 -7.75 -8.21 -2.39
C PHE A 210 -8.97 -7.40 -2.90
N PRO A 211 -8.86 -6.56 -3.96
CA PRO A 211 -10.05 -6.08 -4.64
C PRO A 211 -10.85 -7.26 -5.20
N ARG A 212 -12.06 -7.46 -4.67
CA ARG A 212 -12.91 -8.62 -4.98
C ARG A 212 -13.12 -8.81 -6.49
N ALA A 213 -13.45 -7.73 -7.20
CA ALA A 213 -13.66 -7.77 -8.65
C ALA A 213 -12.41 -8.20 -9.43
N ILE A 214 -11.21 -7.81 -8.98
CA ILE A 214 -9.95 -8.24 -9.62
C ILE A 214 -9.71 -9.72 -9.36
N HIS A 215 -9.83 -10.14 -8.10
CA HIS A 215 -9.67 -11.54 -7.72
C HIS A 215 -10.61 -12.44 -8.52
N HIS A 216 -11.90 -12.09 -8.57
CA HIS A 216 -12.92 -12.90 -9.20
C HIS A 216 -12.83 -12.85 -10.73
N THR A 217 -12.48 -11.72 -11.34
CA THR A 217 -12.12 -11.64 -12.77
C THR A 217 -10.97 -12.58 -13.13
N MET A 218 -9.90 -12.60 -12.32
CA MET A 218 -8.76 -13.51 -12.54
C MET A 218 -9.18 -14.96 -12.39
N TRP A 219 -9.94 -15.29 -11.33
CA TRP A 219 -10.46 -16.64 -11.13
C TRP A 219 -11.35 -17.09 -12.30
N ALA A 220 -12.27 -16.25 -12.77
CA ALA A 220 -13.13 -16.55 -13.91
C ALA A 220 -12.33 -16.77 -15.21
N MET A 221 -11.26 -15.99 -15.42
CA MET A 221 -10.30 -16.20 -16.51
C MET A 221 -9.56 -17.53 -16.37
N GLU A 222 -9.10 -17.87 -15.18
CA GLU A 222 -8.36 -19.11 -14.90
C GLU A 222 -9.22 -20.36 -15.09
N GLN A 223 -10.54 -20.26 -14.87
CA GLN A 223 -11.51 -21.33 -15.11
C GLN A 223 -11.97 -21.40 -16.59
N ALA A 224 -11.64 -20.41 -17.42
CA ALA A 224 -12.14 -20.37 -18.78
C ALA A 224 -11.52 -21.48 -19.65
N LYS A 225 -12.36 -22.15 -20.44
CA LYS A 225 -11.89 -23.14 -21.42
C LYS A 225 -10.90 -22.49 -22.38
N GLY A 226 -9.72 -23.08 -22.51
CA GLY A 226 -8.65 -22.58 -23.37
C GLY A 226 -7.69 -21.61 -22.69
N TYR A 227 -7.92 -21.23 -21.42
CA TYR A 227 -6.91 -20.55 -20.64
C TYR A 227 -5.72 -21.48 -20.36
N ALA A 228 -4.52 -20.91 -20.42
CA ALA A 228 -3.28 -21.56 -20.01
C ALA A 228 -2.44 -20.55 -19.24
N GLY A 229 -1.80 -20.98 -18.15
CA GLY A 229 -0.90 -20.13 -17.35
C GLY A 229 0.39 -19.72 -18.07
N VAL A 230 0.71 -20.34 -19.21
CA VAL A 230 1.87 -20.02 -20.04
C VAL A 230 1.53 -20.19 -21.52
N GLY A 231 2.15 -19.36 -22.38
CA GLY A 231 2.08 -19.51 -23.83
C GLY A 231 0.73 -19.20 -24.47
N LEU A 232 -0.22 -18.61 -23.73
CA LEU A 232 -1.51 -18.20 -24.29
C LEU A 232 -1.33 -17.00 -25.22
N GLY A 233 -1.77 -17.15 -26.47
CA GLY A 233 -1.69 -16.09 -27.48
C GLY A 233 -2.64 -14.92 -27.21
N ASP A 234 -2.22 -13.72 -27.57
CA ASP A 234 -2.92 -12.46 -27.31
C ASP A 234 -4.33 -12.38 -27.94
N ASP A 235 -4.50 -13.01 -29.10
CA ASP A 235 -5.76 -13.03 -29.83
C ASP A 235 -6.67 -14.21 -29.48
N VAL A 236 -6.28 -15.07 -28.54
CA VAL A 236 -7.15 -16.13 -28.04
C VAL A 236 -8.37 -15.50 -27.37
N GLU A 237 -9.57 -15.82 -27.86
CA GLU A 237 -10.83 -15.44 -27.23
C GLU A 237 -11.14 -16.40 -26.08
N LEU A 238 -11.30 -15.84 -24.89
CA LEU A 238 -11.76 -16.57 -23.72
C LEU A 238 -13.25 -16.29 -23.50
N HIS A 239 -14.00 -17.36 -23.21
CA HIS A 239 -15.39 -17.28 -22.80
C HIS A 239 -15.46 -17.40 -21.28
N LEU A 240 -15.66 -16.27 -20.60
CA LEU A 240 -15.73 -16.21 -19.15
C LEU A 240 -17.19 -16.41 -18.73
N THR A 241 -17.53 -17.61 -18.26
CA THR A 241 -18.90 -17.97 -17.84
C THR A 241 -19.14 -17.83 -16.34
N GLN A 242 -18.10 -17.49 -15.59
CA GLN A 242 -18.13 -17.37 -14.14
C GLN A 242 -17.98 -15.91 -13.69
N VAL A 243 -18.24 -14.94 -14.58
CA VAL A 243 -18.17 -13.52 -14.22
C VAL A 243 -19.48 -13.06 -13.56
N VAL A 244 -19.36 -12.09 -12.67
CA VAL A 244 -20.47 -11.34 -12.09
C VAL A 244 -20.46 -9.88 -12.57
N GLU A 245 -21.51 -9.13 -12.25
CA GLU A 245 -21.64 -7.73 -12.68
C GLU A 245 -20.45 -6.87 -12.23
N GLU A 246 -19.94 -7.08 -11.02
CA GLU A 246 -18.78 -6.36 -10.49
C GLU A 246 -17.51 -6.56 -11.35
N ASP A 247 -17.28 -7.77 -11.87
CA ASP A 247 -16.15 -8.06 -12.75
C ASP A 247 -16.28 -7.32 -14.07
N VAL A 248 -17.48 -7.33 -14.65
CA VAL A 248 -17.74 -6.67 -15.92
C VAL A 248 -17.65 -5.15 -15.78
N VAL A 249 -18.09 -4.59 -14.65
CA VAL A 249 -17.89 -3.16 -14.33
C VAL A 249 -16.42 -2.82 -14.20
N PHE A 250 -15.64 -3.67 -13.52
CA PHE A 250 -14.18 -3.52 -13.46
C PHE A 250 -13.55 -3.53 -14.86
N LEU A 251 -13.90 -4.51 -15.69
CA LEU A 251 -13.38 -4.63 -17.05
C LEU A 251 -13.79 -3.45 -17.93
N ASP A 252 -15.06 -3.03 -17.91
CA ASP A 252 -15.54 -1.85 -18.64
C ASP A 252 -14.73 -0.60 -18.28
N ARG A 253 -14.47 -0.38 -16.98
CA ARG A 253 -13.69 0.77 -16.49
C ARG A 253 -12.26 0.74 -17.04
N PHE A 254 -11.57 -0.40 -16.94
CA PHE A 254 -10.16 -0.50 -17.32
C PHE A 254 -9.93 -0.73 -18.82
N LEU A 255 -10.98 -1.09 -19.57
CA LEU A 255 -10.97 -1.23 -21.03
C LEU A 255 -11.61 -0.04 -21.75
N ALA A 256 -12.04 0.99 -21.02
CA ALA A 256 -12.56 2.23 -21.59
C ALA A 256 -11.56 2.83 -22.62
N GLY A 257 -12.05 3.14 -23.81
CA GLY A 257 -11.24 3.65 -24.92
C GLY A 257 -10.42 2.58 -25.68
N VAL A 258 -10.55 1.31 -25.28
CA VAL A 258 -10.02 0.14 -26.02
C VAL A 258 -11.16 -0.70 -26.57
N LEU A 259 -12.16 -0.98 -25.75
CA LEU A 259 -13.38 -1.68 -26.13
C LEU A 259 -14.62 -0.84 -25.82
N LYS A 260 -15.72 -1.14 -26.53
CA LYS A 260 -17.05 -0.69 -26.10
C LYS A 260 -17.47 -1.46 -24.85
N PRO A 261 -18.34 -0.91 -23.99
CA PRO A 261 -18.85 -1.62 -22.83
C PRO A 261 -19.47 -2.96 -23.20
N PHE A 262 -19.30 -3.96 -22.34
CA PHE A 262 -19.88 -5.28 -22.58
C PHE A 262 -21.42 -5.23 -22.55
N PRO A 263 -22.09 -5.90 -23.50
CA PRO A 263 -23.55 -5.91 -23.56
C PRO A 263 -24.16 -6.65 -22.35
N LYS A 264 -25.43 -6.39 -22.06
CA LYS A 264 -26.21 -7.18 -21.10
C LYS A 264 -26.74 -8.46 -21.79
N PRO A 265 -26.91 -9.59 -21.07
CA PRO A 265 -26.66 -9.80 -19.64
C PRO A 265 -25.16 -9.97 -19.30
N ARG A 266 -24.75 -9.51 -18.12
CA ARG A 266 -23.35 -9.47 -17.65
C ARG A 266 -22.91 -10.73 -16.88
N SER A 267 -23.56 -11.87 -17.13
CA SER A 267 -23.27 -13.15 -16.48
C SER A 267 -22.30 -14.04 -17.27
N ALA A 268 -22.00 -13.68 -18.52
CA ALA A 268 -20.95 -14.30 -19.32
C ALA A 268 -20.43 -13.30 -20.36
N ILE A 269 -19.12 -13.31 -20.62
CA ILE A 269 -18.51 -12.45 -21.64
C ILE A 269 -17.50 -13.20 -22.50
N ARG A 270 -17.36 -12.75 -23.74
CA ARG A 270 -16.27 -13.16 -24.64
C ARG A 270 -15.29 -12.01 -24.77
N VAL A 271 -14.02 -12.28 -24.54
CA VAL A 271 -12.98 -11.25 -24.56
C VAL A 271 -11.64 -11.86 -24.96
N LYS A 272 -10.90 -11.16 -25.82
CA LYS A 272 -9.54 -11.60 -26.18
C LYS A 272 -8.60 -11.45 -25.00
N PHE A 273 -7.66 -12.39 -24.87
CA PHE A 273 -6.72 -12.43 -23.76
C PHE A 273 -5.88 -11.14 -23.63
N LYS A 274 -5.50 -10.50 -24.74
CA LYS A 274 -4.79 -9.20 -24.73
C LYS A 274 -5.51 -8.10 -23.95
N HIS A 275 -6.85 -8.09 -23.97
CA HIS A 275 -7.63 -7.11 -23.23
C HIS A 275 -7.67 -7.43 -21.73
N LEU A 276 -7.79 -8.70 -21.35
CA LEU A 276 -7.70 -9.11 -19.94
C LEU A 276 -6.33 -8.75 -19.34
N LYS A 277 -5.24 -9.06 -20.06
CA LYS A 277 -3.88 -8.63 -19.67
C LYS A 277 -3.80 -7.13 -19.48
N TYR A 278 -4.30 -6.36 -20.46
CA TYR A 278 -4.24 -4.90 -20.40
C TYR A 278 -5.06 -4.32 -19.24
N ALA A 279 -6.26 -4.84 -18.98
CA ALA A 279 -7.10 -4.39 -17.86
C ALA A 279 -6.41 -4.63 -16.51
N LEU A 280 -5.89 -5.83 -16.29
CA LEU A 280 -5.16 -6.19 -15.06
C LEU A 280 -3.85 -5.40 -14.94
N CYS A 281 -3.12 -5.18 -16.03
CA CYS A 281 -1.95 -4.32 -16.06
C CYS A 281 -2.31 -2.88 -15.64
N ARG A 282 -3.35 -2.29 -16.24
CA ARG A 282 -3.83 -0.94 -15.92
C ARG A 282 -4.29 -0.81 -14.46
N ALA A 283 -4.91 -1.86 -13.90
CA ALA A 283 -5.26 -1.88 -12.48
C ALA A 283 -4.02 -1.79 -11.58
N ASN A 284 -2.94 -2.50 -11.93
CA ASN A 284 -1.66 -2.38 -11.24
C ASN A 284 -1.01 -1.01 -11.44
N LEU A 285 -1.20 -0.33 -12.58
CA LEU A 285 -0.74 1.05 -12.73
C LEU A 285 -1.48 2.04 -11.84
N ALA A 286 -2.74 1.77 -11.56
CA ALA A 286 -3.57 2.61 -10.71
C ALA A 286 -3.39 2.33 -9.21
N CYS A 287 -2.58 1.34 -8.83
CA CYS A 287 -2.41 0.98 -7.42
C CYS A 287 -1.34 1.82 -6.72
N TYR A 288 -1.48 1.96 -5.41
CA TYR A 288 -0.55 2.72 -4.58
C TYR A 288 0.88 2.15 -4.61
N ALA A 289 1.06 0.84 -4.67
CA ALA A 289 2.40 0.23 -4.76
C ALA A 289 3.18 0.74 -5.97
N ARG A 290 2.48 0.93 -7.10
CA ARG A 290 3.05 1.55 -8.30
C ARG A 290 3.38 3.02 -8.07
N ALA A 291 2.46 3.78 -7.47
CA ALA A 291 2.64 5.20 -7.21
C ALA A 291 3.84 5.45 -6.27
N LEU A 292 3.96 4.68 -5.19
CA LEU A 292 5.10 4.73 -4.28
C LEU A 292 6.41 4.37 -4.99
N ALA A 293 6.42 3.36 -5.87
CA ALA A 293 7.61 3.02 -6.65
C ALA A 293 8.09 4.21 -7.52
N ASP A 294 7.18 4.92 -8.18
CA ASP A 294 7.54 6.13 -8.95
C ASP A 294 7.90 7.33 -8.09
N GLY A 295 7.17 7.53 -6.99
CA GLY A 295 7.39 8.61 -6.05
C GLY A 295 8.79 8.49 -5.45
N ALA A 296 9.12 7.33 -4.92
CA ALA A 296 10.40 7.04 -4.26
C ALA A 296 11.56 6.72 -5.21
N GLN A 297 11.29 6.32 -6.45
CA GLN A 297 12.29 5.77 -7.39
C GLN A 297 13.02 4.54 -6.84
N VAL A 298 12.31 3.72 -6.05
CA VAL A 298 12.81 2.44 -5.52
C VAL A 298 11.84 1.31 -5.85
N THR A 299 12.31 0.08 -5.65
CA THR A 299 11.46 -1.10 -5.75
C THR A 299 10.52 -1.19 -4.56
N VAL A 300 9.24 -1.50 -4.84
CA VAL A 300 8.22 -1.72 -3.81
C VAL A 300 7.76 -3.18 -3.83
N HIS A 301 7.74 -3.82 -2.68
CA HIS A 301 7.16 -5.15 -2.49
C HIS A 301 5.75 -5.01 -1.90
N ALA A 302 4.75 -5.46 -2.65
CA ALA A 302 3.35 -5.39 -2.26
C ALA A 302 2.57 -6.60 -2.79
N ALA A 303 1.46 -6.98 -2.15
CA ALA A 303 0.69 -8.14 -2.58
C ALA A 303 0.17 -7.89 -4.02
N ALA A 304 0.20 -8.93 -4.86
CA ALA A 304 -0.38 -8.83 -6.19
C ALA A 304 -1.90 -8.58 -6.06
N LEU A 305 -2.48 -7.70 -6.89
CA LEU A 305 -3.91 -7.44 -6.82
C LEU A 305 -4.74 -8.73 -6.98
N GLY A 306 -5.78 -8.87 -6.17
CA GLY A 306 -6.59 -10.09 -6.10
C GLY A 306 -6.03 -11.18 -5.18
N THR A 307 -5.03 -10.87 -4.34
CA THR A 307 -4.46 -11.80 -3.35
C THR A 307 -4.57 -11.26 -1.93
N TYR A 308 -4.58 -12.16 -0.93
CA TYR A 308 -4.54 -11.80 0.49
C TYR A 308 -3.26 -12.33 1.14
N ALA A 309 -2.91 -11.69 2.26
CA ALA A 309 -1.78 -12.08 3.08
C ALA A 309 -2.25 -12.77 4.37
N GLU A 310 -1.40 -13.63 4.89
CA GLU A 310 -1.56 -14.35 6.14
C GLU A 310 -0.39 -14.03 7.07
N TYR A 311 -0.53 -14.42 8.33
CA TYR A 311 0.52 -14.28 9.33
C TYR A 311 1.37 -15.55 9.39
N ASP A 312 2.68 -15.38 9.51
CA ASP A 312 3.58 -16.49 9.77
C ASP A 312 3.25 -17.10 11.14
N THR A 313 2.98 -18.41 11.19
CA THR A 313 2.73 -19.15 12.44
C THR A 313 4.02 -19.53 13.17
N GLY A 314 5.18 -19.31 12.55
CA GLY A 314 6.51 -19.58 13.09
C GLY A 314 7.59 -18.69 12.46
N GLY A 315 8.85 -18.90 12.83
CA GLY A 315 9.98 -18.14 12.26
C GLY A 315 9.94 -16.64 12.61
N ASP A 316 10.04 -15.79 11.60
CA ASP A 316 10.14 -14.33 11.76
C ASP A 316 8.83 -13.68 12.24
N ARG A 317 7.70 -14.40 12.23
CA ARG A 317 6.38 -13.91 12.68
C ARG A 317 5.97 -12.62 11.97
N LEU A 318 6.15 -12.58 10.66
CA LEU A 318 5.75 -11.48 9.78
C LEU A 318 4.52 -11.89 8.95
N MET A 319 4.31 -11.26 7.79
CA MET A 319 3.24 -11.60 6.87
C MET A 319 3.80 -12.21 5.57
N HIS A 320 3.00 -13.04 4.91
CA HIS A 320 3.28 -13.54 3.57
C HIS A 320 1.99 -13.62 2.76
N VAL A 321 2.09 -13.50 1.42
CA VAL A 321 0.93 -13.69 0.56
C VAL A 321 0.56 -15.17 0.52
N HIS A 322 -0.72 -15.47 0.69
CA HIS A 322 -1.23 -16.84 0.79
C HIS A 322 -0.79 -17.71 -0.41
N GLY A 323 -0.31 -18.91 -0.11
CA GLY A 323 0.31 -19.77 -1.12
C GLY A 323 -0.64 -20.37 -2.16
N GLY A 324 -1.94 -20.45 -1.86
CA GLY A 324 -2.95 -21.03 -2.75
C GLY A 324 -3.19 -20.26 -4.05
N PHE A 325 -2.72 -19.01 -4.16
CA PHE A 325 -2.86 -18.17 -5.36
C PHE A 325 -1.88 -18.53 -6.50
N THR A 326 -1.58 -19.82 -6.68
CA THR A 326 -0.57 -20.28 -7.65
C THR A 326 -0.90 -19.88 -9.09
N ALA A 327 -2.19 -19.92 -9.47
CA ALA A 327 -2.65 -19.49 -10.79
C ALA A 327 -2.46 -17.97 -11.00
N HIS A 328 -2.85 -17.15 -10.01
CA HIS A 328 -2.62 -15.71 -10.02
C HIS A 328 -1.13 -15.40 -10.17
N PHE A 329 -0.26 -16.00 -9.35
CA PHE A 329 1.18 -15.77 -9.41
C PHE A 329 1.75 -16.14 -10.78
N THR A 330 1.28 -17.24 -11.37
CA THR A 330 1.67 -17.68 -12.70
C THR A 330 1.25 -16.64 -13.75
N PHE A 331 0.03 -16.11 -13.66
CA PHE A 331 -0.42 -15.05 -14.56
C PHE A 331 0.43 -13.78 -14.45
N TYR A 332 0.62 -13.27 -13.23
CA TYR A 332 1.42 -12.07 -12.96
C TYR A 332 2.85 -12.20 -13.48
N LYS A 333 3.48 -13.36 -13.25
CA LYS A 333 4.83 -13.63 -13.72
C LYS A 333 4.90 -13.73 -15.24
N ASN A 334 4.07 -14.58 -15.84
CA ASN A 334 4.24 -14.98 -17.24
C ASN A 334 3.64 -13.96 -18.22
N TYR A 335 2.63 -13.21 -17.82
CA TYR A 335 1.89 -12.31 -18.71
C TYR A 335 2.04 -10.83 -18.37
N LEU A 336 2.32 -10.49 -17.11
CA LEU A 336 2.57 -9.12 -16.69
C LEU A 336 4.03 -8.84 -16.33
N GLY A 337 4.91 -9.85 -16.36
CA GLY A 337 6.35 -9.69 -16.16
C GLY A 337 6.77 -9.40 -14.72
N PHE A 338 5.91 -9.68 -13.74
CA PHE A 338 6.24 -9.47 -12.34
C PHE A 338 7.28 -10.48 -11.85
N SER A 339 8.23 -9.99 -11.04
CA SER A 339 9.01 -10.83 -10.13
C SER A 339 8.36 -10.80 -8.74
N PHE A 340 8.79 -11.72 -7.87
CA PHE A 340 8.38 -11.76 -6.47
C PHE A 340 9.57 -11.49 -5.56
N ASP A 341 9.27 -11.05 -4.33
CA ASP A 341 10.26 -10.60 -3.36
C ASP A 341 11.34 -11.66 -3.09
N PRO A 342 12.58 -11.23 -2.83
CA PRO A 342 13.69 -12.16 -2.60
C PRO A 342 13.61 -12.89 -1.25
N GLU A 343 12.69 -12.51 -0.36
CA GLU A 343 12.50 -13.16 0.94
C GLU A 343 11.54 -14.36 0.87
N GLY A 344 11.01 -14.67 -0.32
CA GLY A 344 10.11 -15.80 -0.53
C GLY A 344 8.73 -15.60 0.09
N ARG A 345 8.34 -14.35 0.39
CA ARG A 345 7.06 -13.99 1.02
C ARG A 345 5.92 -13.82 0.01
N LYS A 346 6.21 -14.01 -1.28
CA LYS A 346 5.29 -13.97 -2.43
C LYS A 346 4.66 -12.60 -2.65
N TYR A 347 5.27 -11.53 -2.14
CA TYR A 347 4.94 -10.17 -2.50
C TYR A 347 5.46 -9.87 -3.91
N ALA A 348 4.62 -9.25 -4.73
CA ALA A 348 4.97 -8.85 -6.08
C ALA A 348 5.89 -7.62 -6.06
N VAL A 349 6.79 -7.56 -7.04
CA VAL A 349 7.81 -6.51 -7.15
C VAL A 349 7.35 -5.44 -8.13
N TYR A 350 6.98 -4.27 -7.60
CA TYR A 350 6.63 -3.08 -8.36
C TYR A 350 7.90 -2.24 -8.56
N ARG A 351 8.24 -1.97 -9.84
CA ARG A 351 9.41 -1.17 -10.20
C ARG A 351 8.99 0.22 -10.69
N PRO A 352 9.83 1.24 -10.51
CA PRO A 352 9.62 2.54 -11.13
C PRO A 352 9.48 2.38 -12.65
N GLY A 353 8.63 3.19 -13.27
CA GLY A 353 8.42 3.18 -14.71
C GLY A 353 7.65 1.97 -15.27
N LEU A 354 7.01 1.12 -14.45
CA LEU A 354 6.12 0.07 -14.97
C LEU A 354 5.06 0.71 -15.89
N ALA A 355 4.87 0.11 -17.06
CA ALA A 355 4.01 0.60 -18.13
C ALA A 355 3.12 -0.53 -18.68
N CYS A 356 1.96 -0.16 -19.21
CA CYS A 356 1.00 -1.07 -19.80
C CYS A 356 0.71 -0.64 -21.24
N PRO A 357 1.44 -1.18 -22.23
CA PRO A 357 1.23 -0.81 -23.62
C PRO A 357 -0.20 -1.16 -24.04
N LYS A 358 -0.85 -0.23 -24.73
CA LYS A 358 -2.20 -0.45 -25.27
C LYS A 358 -2.15 -1.60 -26.29
N PRO A 359 -3.07 -2.58 -26.23
CA PRO A 359 -3.14 -3.64 -27.22
C PRO A 359 -3.32 -3.06 -28.62
N THR A 360 -2.62 -3.61 -29.61
CA THR A 360 -2.89 -3.32 -31.01
C THR A 360 -4.30 -3.84 -31.38
N PRO A 361 -5.00 -3.18 -32.33
CA PRO A 361 -6.30 -3.61 -32.82
C PRO A 361 -6.36 -5.12 -33.13
#